data_AF-A0A397HVX7-F1
#
_entry.id   AF-A0A397HVX7-F1
#
_cell.length_a   1.000
_cell.length_b   1.000
_cell.length_c   1.000
_cell.angle_alpha   90.00
_cell.angle_beta   90.00
_cell.angle_gamma   90.00
#
_symmetry.space_group_name_H-M   'P 1'
#
loop_
_entity.id
_entity.type
_entity.pdbx_description
1 polymer ?
#
loop_
_entity_poly.entity_id
_entity_poly.type
_entity_poly.pdbx_seq_one_letter_code
_entity_poly.pdbx_strand_id
1 'polypeptide(L)'
;MLSSVRLAFKVVKPTTPIVSKFLSLNKISQIKSFQTAAVTAQKNLFSNLSTTRSLVNNNFIKPGIIYFKNHLATVADTPSSDGKLSVEELDKLFASEKEFYRANFLQVNLELLEDFPKWIETLGLKSCLPYFEGMKWQDAIKMDSNALKAKGCVSFFIRSRLLRHFDMVKCKLEGKEHNPASSEWKEPVEEGTETTYDAKMLDDIPSFLHSLGGSLGIFASYFHDKTWKDIIRMTEPEFKEIGIHGRSVRRSLRKRIRVFKKFAVSNGLIEDFPDPEPPTPEGEGERVQTQSYSI
;
A
#
# COMPACT_ATOMS: atom_id res chain seq x y z
N MET A 1 27.51 5.16 -60.25
CA MET A 1 26.05 5.36 -60.26
C MET A 1 25.62 5.85 -58.89
N LEU A 2 25.57 7.16 -58.68
CA LEU A 2 25.10 7.78 -57.43
C LEU A 2 23.90 8.65 -57.77
N SER A 3 22.70 8.22 -57.35
CA SER A 3 21.46 8.95 -57.55
C SER A 3 21.14 9.75 -56.30
N SER A 4 21.18 11.09 -56.43
CA SER A 4 20.74 12.05 -55.42
C SER A 4 19.22 12.22 -55.49
N VAL A 5 18.52 11.93 -54.38
CA VAL A 5 17.10 12.27 -54.21
C VAL A 5 17.02 13.56 -53.39
N ARG A 6 16.54 14.64 -54.00
CA ARG A 6 16.21 15.91 -53.34
C ARG A 6 14.72 15.91 -52.97
N LEU A 7 14.41 15.97 -51.68
CA LEU A 7 13.06 16.24 -51.17
C LEU A 7 12.89 17.74 -50.93
N ALA A 8 11.93 18.35 -51.62
CA ALA A 8 11.53 19.75 -51.43
C ALA A 8 10.35 19.83 -50.46
N PHE A 9 10.52 20.54 -49.35
CA PHE A 9 9.41 20.89 -48.45
C PHE A 9 8.89 22.28 -48.80
N LYS A 10 7.59 22.35 -49.10
CA LYS A 10 6.86 23.57 -49.42
C LYS A 10 6.36 24.21 -48.12
N VAL A 11 6.90 25.38 -47.81
CA VAL A 11 6.48 26.23 -46.67
C VAL A 11 5.15 26.90 -47.03
N VAL A 12 4.12 26.68 -46.22
CA VAL A 12 2.85 27.41 -46.30
C VAL A 12 2.69 28.23 -45.01
N LYS A 13 2.59 29.54 -45.14
CA LYS A 13 2.12 30.48 -44.10
C LYS A 13 0.76 31.01 -44.53
N PRO A 14 -0.15 31.26 -43.56
CA PRO A 14 -0.96 32.48 -43.65
C PRO A 14 -1.00 33.21 -42.29
N THR A 15 -0.59 34.49 -42.20
CA THR A 15 -1.35 35.75 -42.42
C THR A 15 -2.56 36.01 -41.49
N THR A 16 -2.25 36.45 -40.26
CA THR A 16 -2.66 37.72 -39.58
C THR A 16 -4.17 38.05 -39.36
N PRO A 17 -4.57 39.17 -38.69
CA PRO A 17 -5.26 39.13 -37.37
C PRO A 17 -6.62 39.86 -37.40
N ILE A 18 -7.49 39.77 -36.37
CA ILE A 18 -8.55 40.77 -36.10
C ILE A 18 -8.95 40.77 -34.62
N VAL A 19 -8.55 41.84 -33.94
CA VAL A 19 -9.31 42.79 -33.08
C VAL A 19 -10.52 42.29 -32.27
N SER A 20 -10.34 42.38 -30.93
CA SER A 20 -11.21 43.01 -29.92
C SER A 20 -12.73 43.09 -30.15
N LYS A 21 -13.48 42.54 -29.18
CA LYS A 21 -14.71 43.18 -28.67
C LYS A 21 -14.87 42.97 -27.17
N PHE A 22 -14.78 44.09 -26.47
CA PHE A 22 -15.27 44.36 -25.12
C PHE A 22 -16.79 44.16 -25.02
N LEU A 23 -17.25 43.87 -23.79
CA LEU A 23 -18.58 44.09 -23.13
C LEU A 23 -18.82 42.87 -22.21
N SER A 24 -19.21 42.94 -20.94
CA SER A 24 -19.47 44.02 -19.99
C SER A 24 -19.56 43.37 -18.60
N LEU A 25 -19.02 44.05 -17.58
CA LEU A 25 -19.22 43.75 -16.16
C LEU A 25 -20.71 43.79 -15.77
N ASN A 26 -21.23 42.73 -15.15
CA ASN A 26 -22.17 42.81 -14.01
C ASN A 26 -22.68 41.41 -13.61
N LYS A 27 -22.10 40.81 -12.57
CA LYS A 27 -22.75 39.83 -11.67
C LYS A 27 -21.81 39.43 -10.52
N ILE A 28 -21.53 40.36 -9.61
CA ILE A 28 -20.77 40.09 -8.36
C ILE A 28 -21.64 40.30 -7.09
N SER A 29 -22.96 40.50 -7.22
CA SER A 29 -23.84 40.70 -6.05
C SER A 29 -24.73 39.51 -5.64
N GLN A 30 -24.65 38.34 -6.30
CA GLN A 30 -25.50 37.18 -5.94
C GLN A 30 -24.79 35.91 -5.45
N ILE A 31 -23.46 35.94 -5.26
CA ILE A 31 -22.71 34.75 -4.80
C ILE A 31 -22.55 34.73 -3.26
N LYS A 32 -22.84 35.82 -2.55
CA LYS A 32 -22.66 35.90 -1.08
C LYS A 32 -23.82 35.36 -0.24
N SER A 33 -24.98 35.02 -0.83
CA SER A 33 -26.10 34.44 -0.06
C SER A 33 -26.22 32.91 -0.15
N PHE A 34 -25.45 32.24 -1.01
CA PHE A 34 -25.45 30.77 -1.12
C PHE A 34 -24.34 30.08 -0.32
N GLN A 35 -23.33 30.81 0.16
CA GLN A 35 -22.25 30.21 0.96
C GLN A 35 -22.61 30.03 2.45
N THR A 36 -23.62 30.75 2.97
CA THR A 36 -23.99 30.68 4.39
C THR A 36 -24.98 29.55 4.70
N ALA A 37 -25.73 29.06 3.71
CA ALA A 37 -26.63 27.92 3.87
C ALA A 37 -25.89 26.56 3.80
N ALA A 38 -24.81 26.47 3.01
CA ALA A 38 -24.02 25.23 2.87
C ALA A 38 -23.17 24.91 4.11
N VAL A 39 -22.68 25.92 4.84
CA VAL A 39 -21.85 25.73 6.05
C VAL A 39 -22.69 25.26 7.25
N THR A 40 -23.98 25.60 7.30
CA THR A 40 -24.88 25.15 8.39
C THR A 40 -25.42 23.74 8.15
N ALA A 41 -25.64 23.34 6.88
CA ALA A 41 -26.04 21.98 6.53
C ALA A 41 -24.89 20.96 6.73
N GLN A 42 -23.63 21.37 6.58
CA GLN A 42 -22.47 20.50 6.85
C GLN A 42 -22.23 20.26 8.35
N LYS A 43 -22.56 21.22 9.23
CA LYS A 43 -22.39 21.04 10.69
C LYS A 43 -23.40 20.05 11.30
N ASN A 44 -24.58 19.90 10.72
CA ASN A 44 -25.61 18.96 11.21
C ASN A 44 -25.50 17.54 10.64
N LEU A 45 -24.66 17.32 9.61
CA LEU A 45 -24.33 15.96 9.12
C LEU A 45 -23.15 15.33 9.88
N PHE A 46 -22.35 16.12 10.61
CA PHE A 46 -21.19 15.63 11.37
C PHE A 46 -21.48 15.32 12.84
N SER A 47 -22.68 15.62 13.36
CA SER A 47 -23.06 15.32 14.76
C SER A 47 -23.64 13.92 14.99
N ASN A 48 -23.88 13.13 13.92
CA ASN A 48 -24.44 11.77 14.02
C ASN A 48 -23.46 10.65 13.61
N LEU A 49 -22.17 10.94 13.52
CA LEU A 49 -21.10 9.97 13.24
C LEU A 49 -20.09 9.83 14.40
N SER A 50 -20.54 10.12 15.62
CA SER A 50 -19.80 9.93 16.85
C SER A 50 -20.27 8.67 17.58
N THR A 51 -19.77 7.51 17.13
CA THR A 51 -19.43 6.33 17.95
C THR A 51 -18.56 5.42 17.06
N THR A 52 -17.42 4.95 17.59
CA THR A 52 -16.32 4.26 16.91
C THR A 52 -15.34 5.11 16.08
N ARG A 53 -14.75 6.14 16.69
CA ARG A 53 -13.43 6.66 16.30
C ARG A 53 -12.55 6.77 17.55
N SER A 54 -11.96 5.65 17.96
CA SER A 54 -10.94 5.59 18.99
C SER A 54 -10.08 4.34 18.75
N LEU A 55 -8.77 4.50 18.90
CA LEU A 55 -7.68 3.55 18.64
C LEU A 55 -7.04 3.56 17.23
N VAL A 56 -6.70 4.74 16.72
CA VAL A 56 -5.38 4.97 16.08
C VAL A 56 -4.94 6.38 16.45
N ASN A 57 -4.46 6.55 17.68
CA ASN A 57 -3.84 7.80 18.12
C ASN A 57 -2.32 7.61 18.04
N ASN A 58 -1.72 8.28 17.06
CA ASN A 58 -0.27 8.34 16.81
C ASN A 58 0.38 9.29 17.81
N ASN A 59 0.71 8.81 19.00
CA ASN A 59 1.69 9.45 19.88
C ASN A 59 2.14 8.40 20.89
N PHE A 60 3.35 7.87 20.81
CA PHE A 60 4.18 7.51 21.96
C PHE A 60 5.59 7.04 21.52
N ILE A 61 6.59 7.51 22.28
CA ILE A 61 8.01 7.12 22.37
C ILE A 61 9.02 7.93 21.51
N LYS A 62 9.95 8.57 22.24
CA LYS A 62 11.11 9.36 21.77
C LYS A 62 12.21 8.44 21.22
N PRO A 63 13.06 8.90 20.27
CA PRO A 63 14.09 8.06 19.68
C PRO A 63 15.28 7.88 20.63
N GLY A 64 15.49 6.67 21.11
CA GLY A 64 16.81 6.18 21.48
C GLY A 64 17.45 5.57 20.24
N ILE A 65 18.54 6.16 19.75
CA ILE A 65 19.29 5.64 18.62
C ILE A 65 20.04 4.38 19.08
N ILE A 66 19.55 3.21 18.68
CA ILE A 66 20.33 1.97 18.73
C ILE A 66 20.60 1.56 17.29
N TYR A 67 21.88 1.53 16.92
CA TYR A 67 22.32 0.96 15.66
C TYR A 67 22.11 -0.56 15.71
N PHE A 68 21.08 -1.06 15.02
CA PHE A 68 20.87 -2.50 14.84
C PHE A 68 21.45 -2.96 13.51
N LYS A 69 22.68 -3.47 13.57
CA LYS A 69 23.25 -4.40 12.61
C LYS A 69 22.51 -5.74 12.81
N ASN A 70 21.87 -6.28 11.76
CA ASN A 70 21.23 -7.61 11.66
C ASN A 70 19.70 -7.67 11.73
N HIS A 71 18.96 -7.04 10.80
CA HIS A 71 17.49 -7.22 10.72
C HIS A 71 16.97 -8.16 9.61
N LEU A 72 17.88 -8.86 8.93
CA LEU A 72 17.61 -10.19 8.40
C LEU A 72 18.52 -11.14 9.17
N ALA A 73 18.28 -11.25 10.48
CA ALA A 73 18.94 -12.26 11.27
C ALA A 73 18.55 -13.61 10.67
N THR A 74 19.51 -14.27 10.03
CA THR A 74 19.53 -15.72 9.96
C THR A 74 19.28 -16.21 11.37
N VAL A 75 18.13 -16.85 11.55
CA VAL A 75 17.63 -17.49 12.78
C VAL A 75 18.57 -18.64 13.13
N ALA A 76 19.80 -18.30 13.56
CA ALA A 76 20.86 -19.28 13.76
C ALA A 76 21.02 -19.66 15.24
N ASP A 77 20.58 -18.84 16.20
CA ASP A 77 20.85 -19.09 17.62
C ASP A 77 19.61 -18.91 18.50
N THR A 78 18.67 -19.87 18.38
CA THR A 78 18.05 -20.62 19.50
C THR A 78 16.93 -21.51 18.94
N PRO A 79 17.14 -22.82 18.74
CA PRO A 79 16.04 -23.71 18.40
C PRO A 79 15.32 -24.16 19.68
N SER A 80 14.12 -23.62 19.90
CA SER A 80 13.04 -24.38 20.52
C SER A 80 12.73 -25.57 19.59
N SER A 81 12.51 -26.77 20.14
CA SER A 81 12.53 -28.04 19.39
C SER A 81 11.49 -28.17 18.28
N ASP A 82 10.52 -27.25 18.21
CA ASP A 82 9.40 -27.32 17.27
C ASP A 82 9.44 -26.20 16.21
N GLY A 83 10.44 -25.31 16.26
CA GLY A 83 10.68 -24.27 15.24
C GLY A 83 9.60 -23.19 15.11
N LYS A 84 8.54 -23.22 15.93
CA LYS A 84 7.42 -22.26 15.89
C LYS A 84 7.62 -21.16 16.93
N LEU A 85 7.59 -19.90 16.50
CA LEU A 85 7.63 -18.74 17.38
C LEU A 85 6.32 -18.60 18.17
N SER A 86 6.42 -18.20 19.44
CA SER A 86 5.26 -17.85 20.26
C SER A 86 4.60 -16.57 19.75
N VAL A 87 3.32 -16.35 20.10
CA VAL A 87 2.61 -15.11 19.72
C VAL A 87 3.32 -13.88 20.30
N GLU A 88 3.86 -13.98 21.51
CA GLU A 88 4.61 -12.91 22.16
C GLU A 88 5.93 -12.61 21.44
N GLU A 89 6.61 -13.64 20.91
CA GLU A 89 7.82 -13.47 20.10
C GLU A 89 7.49 -12.80 18.76
N LEU A 90 6.38 -13.18 18.13
CA LEU A 90 5.88 -12.56 16.90
C LEU A 90 5.48 -11.10 17.10
N ASP A 91 4.84 -10.77 18.22
CA ASP A 91 4.50 -9.38 18.55
C ASP A 91 5.75 -8.52 18.76
N LYS A 92 6.79 -9.07 19.41
CA LYS A 92 8.09 -8.39 19.54
C LYS A 92 8.76 -8.20 18.19
N LEU A 93 8.76 -9.24 17.34
CA LEU A 93 9.32 -9.17 16.01
C LEU A 93 8.60 -8.10 15.17
N PHE A 94 7.27 -8.14 15.11
CA PHE A 94 6.45 -7.16 14.41
C PHE A 94 6.69 -5.73 14.92
N ALA A 95 6.80 -5.54 16.24
CA ALA A 95 7.12 -4.23 16.82
C ALA A 95 8.51 -3.73 16.38
N SER A 96 9.52 -4.62 16.38
CA SER A 96 10.88 -4.29 15.94
C SER A 96 10.95 -3.93 14.46
N GLU A 97 10.27 -4.70 13.59
CA GLU A 97 10.19 -4.43 12.15
C GLU A 97 9.48 -3.11 11.87
N LYS A 98 8.42 -2.80 12.61
CA LYS A 98 7.70 -1.54 12.48
C LYS A 98 8.58 -0.35 12.81
N GLU A 99 9.37 -0.43 13.88
CA GLU A 99 10.31 0.63 14.25
C GLU A 99 11.44 0.74 13.22
N PHE A 100 12.00 -0.39 12.78
CA PHE A 100 12.98 -0.43 11.70
C PHE A 100 12.43 0.25 10.43
N TYR A 101 11.19 -0.07 10.05
CA TYR A 101 10.55 0.51 8.86
C TYR A 101 10.39 2.02 9.00
N ARG A 102 9.98 2.49 10.18
CA ARG A 102 9.84 3.92 10.48
C ARG A 102 11.19 4.64 10.39
N ALA A 103 12.23 4.10 11.02
CA ALA A 103 13.56 4.71 11.04
C ALA A 103 14.20 4.75 9.63
N ASN A 104 13.99 3.72 8.81
CA ASN A 104 14.70 3.59 7.54
C ASN A 104 13.91 4.09 6.32
N PHE A 105 12.60 3.84 6.24
CA PHE A 105 11.81 4.19 5.05
C PHE A 105 11.00 5.46 5.25
N LEU A 106 10.47 5.71 6.46
CA LEU A 106 9.70 6.94 6.69
C LEU A 106 10.60 8.17 6.84
N GLN A 107 11.79 8.01 7.44
CA GLN A 107 12.78 9.10 7.57
C GLN A 107 13.83 9.13 6.44
N VAL A 108 13.78 8.12 5.56
CA VAL A 108 14.70 7.86 4.44
C VAL A 108 16.16 7.80 4.91
N ASN A 109 16.60 6.58 5.24
CA ASN A 109 18.00 6.28 5.49
C ASN A 109 18.75 6.16 4.15
N LEU A 110 19.58 7.18 3.85
CA LEU A 110 20.36 7.23 2.61
C LEU A 110 21.50 6.20 2.59
N GLU A 111 22.06 5.82 3.73
CA GLU A 111 23.12 4.80 3.79
C GLU A 111 22.58 3.43 3.37
N LEU A 112 21.38 3.06 3.83
CA LEU A 112 20.72 1.83 3.39
C LEU A 112 20.35 1.90 1.90
N LEU A 113 20.00 3.09 1.38
CA LEU A 113 19.61 3.27 -0.02
C LEU A 113 20.77 3.05 -1.00
N GLU A 114 22.01 3.33 -0.60
CA GLU A 114 23.20 3.05 -1.42
C GLU A 114 23.34 1.54 -1.71
N ASP A 115 22.95 0.68 -0.77
CA ASP A 115 22.75 -0.75 -1.01
C ASP A 115 21.30 -1.01 -1.48
N PHE A 116 21.02 -0.60 -2.71
CA PHE A 116 19.66 -0.64 -3.26
C PHE A 116 19.01 -2.03 -3.27
N PRO A 117 19.72 -3.12 -3.62
CA PRO A 117 19.17 -4.46 -3.46
C PRO A 117 18.75 -4.75 -2.01
N LYS A 118 19.59 -4.39 -1.03
CA LYS A 118 19.23 -4.57 0.37
C LYS A 118 18.05 -3.69 0.80
N TRP A 119 17.98 -2.47 0.29
CA TRP A 119 16.87 -1.56 0.53
C TRP A 119 15.54 -2.14 0.01
N ILE A 120 15.53 -2.73 -1.19
CA ILE A 120 14.34 -3.39 -1.76
C ILE A 120 13.96 -4.65 -0.98
N GLU A 121 14.94 -5.48 -0.60
CA GLU A 121 14.71 -6.68 0.20
C GLU A 121 14.08 -6.34 1.56
N THR A 122 14.67 -5.38 2.28
CA THR A 122 14.20 -4.93 3.60
C THR A 122 12.86 -4.19 3.54
N LEU A 123 12.46 -3.69 2.36
CA LEU A 123 11.13 -3.13 2.12
C LEU A 123 10.03 -4.20 1.99
N GLY A 124 10.42 -5.49 2.01
CA GLY A 124 9.54 -6.63 1.80
C GLY A 124 9.19 -6.86 0.33
N LEU A 125 10.08 -6.45 -0.58
CA LEU A 125 9.86 -6.50 -2.03
C LEU A 125 10.97 -7.29 -2.73
N LYS A 126 11.45 -8.36 -2.10
CA LYS A 126 12.55 -9.17 -2.62
C LYS A 126 12.29 -9.70 -4.04
N SER A 127 11.05 -10.09 -4.34
CA SER A 127 10.66 -10.56 -5.67
C SER A 127 10.78 -9.47 -6.76
N CYS A 128 10.91 -8.20 -6.40
CA CYS A 128 11.14 -7.11 -7.33
C CYS A 128 12.60 -6.93 -7.77
N LEU A 129 13.57 -7.54 -7.07
CA LEU A 129 14.99 -7.35 -7.33
C LEU A 129 15.38 -7.58 -8.81
N PRO A 130 14.87 -8.64 -9.50
CA PRO A 130 15.22 -8.87 -10.91
C PRO A 130 14.84 -7.72 -11.85
N TYR A 131 13.85 -6.88 -11.51
CA TYR A 131 13.46 -5.75 -12.37
C TYR A 131 14.47 -4.60 -12.36
N PHE A 132 15.34 -4.56 -11.36
CA PHE A 132 16.33 -3.50 -11.12
C PHE A 132 17.78 -3.99 -11.27
N GLU A 133 17.99 -5.20 -11.79
CA GLU A 133 19.33 -5.75 -11.98
C GLU A 133 20.20 -4.83 -12.87
N GLY A 134 21.41 -4.51 -12.40
CA GLY A 134 22.34 -3.61 -13.08
C GLY A 134 21.91 -2.13 -13.11
N MET A 135 20.79 -1.77 -12.51
CA MET A 135 20.30 -0.39 -12.45
C MET A 135 20.83 0.33 -11.21
N LYS A 136 21.26 1.58 -11.39
CA LYS A 136 21.58 2.47 -10.27
C LYS A 136 20.29 2.98 -9.61
N TRP A 137 20.28 3.08 -8.29
CA TRP A 137 19.07 3.50 -7.56
C TRP A 137 18.60 4.90 -7.97
N GLN A 138 19.52 5.79 -8.33
CA GLN A 138 19.23 7.15 -8.80
C GLN A 138 18.38 7.15 -10.07
N ASP A 139 18.51 6.13 -10.92
CA ASP A 139 17.69 5.96 -12.12
C ASP A 139 16.38 5.24 -11.79
N ALA A 140 16.42 4.26 -10.89
CA ALA A 140 15.23 3.56 -10.42
C ALA A 140 14.20 4.51 -9.80
N ILE A 141 14.62 5.44 -8.94
CA ILE A 141 13.70 6.37 -8.29
C ILE A 141 13.03 7.34 -9.28
N LYS A 142 13.62 7.60 -10.45
CA LYS A 142 13.06 8.49 -11.48
C LYS A 142 11.96 7.83 -12.30
N MET A 143 11.81 6.50 -12.21
CA MET A 143 10.81 5.76 -12.96
C MET A 143 9.38 6.16 -12.57
N ASP A 144 8.48 6.10 -13.54
CA ASP A 144 7.05 6.19 -13.34
C ASP A 144 6.38 4.79 -13.33
N SER A 145 5.07 4.77 -13.16
CA SER A 145 4.29 3.52 -13.11
C SER A 145 4.36 2.71 -14.41
N ASN A 146 4.49 3.39 -15.56
CA ASN A 146 4.53 2.73 -16.87
C ASN A 146 5.91 2.13 -17.12
N ALA A 147 6.98 2.82 -16.74
CA ALA A 147 8.34 2.32 -16.80
C ALA A 147 8.52 1.09 -15.90
N LEU A 148 7.96 1.09 -14.69
CA LEU A 148 7.98 -0.09 -13.81
C LEU A 148 7.20 -1.26 -14.43
N LYS A 149 6.04 -1.00 -15.05
CA LYS A 149 5.26 -2.01 -15.76
C LYS A 149 6.04 -2.60 -16.94
N ALA A 150 6.71 -1.76 -17.72
CA ALA A 150 7.54 -2.18 -18.86
C ALA A 150 8.74 -3.04 -18.44
N LYS A 151 9.23 -2.88 -17.20
CA LYS A 151 10.27 -3.73 -16.60
C LYS A 151 9.74 -5.07 -16.07
N GLY A 152 8.44 -5.32 -16.14
CA GLY A 152 7.81 -6.56 -15.69
C GLY A 152 7.14 -6.48 -14.32
N CYS A 153 7.15 -5.33 -13.64
CA CYS A 153 6.39 -5.16 -12.40
C CYS A 153 4.90 -4.93 -12.74
N VAL A 154 4.17 -6.02 -12.98
CA VAL A 154 2.78 -5.94 -13.47
C VAL A 154 1.81 -5.47 -12.37
N SER A 155 2.00 -5.95 -11.14
CA SER A 155 1.13 -5.67 -10.01
C SER A 155 1.05 -4.17 -9.71
N PHE A 156 -0.17 -3.62 -9.78
CA PHE A 156 -0.42 -2.22 -9.48
C PHE A 156 -0.02 -1.85 -8.05
N PHE A 157 -0.37 -2.68 -7.05
CA PHE A 157 -0.10 -2.39 -5.64
C PHE A 157 1.40 -2.32 -5.33
N ILE A 158 2.20 -3.17 -5.97
CA ILE A 158 3.66 -3.16 -5.86
C ILE A 158 4.23 -1.89 -6.47
N ARG A 159 3.81 -1.53 -7.70
CA ARG A 159 4.24 -0.29 -8.37
C ARG A 159 3.91 0.94 -7.51
N SER A 160 2.69 1.04 -7.02
CA SER A 160 2.24 2.14 -6.17
C SER A 160 3.04 2.24 -4.87
N ARG A 161 3.38 1.09 -4.25
CA ARG A 161 4.26 1.06 -3.08
C ARG A 161 5.66 1.56 -3.41
N LEU A 162 6.29 1.06 -4.48
CA LEU A 162 7.62 1.50 -4.92
C LEU A 162 7.64 3.01 -5.19
N LEU A 163 6.68 3.50 -5.96
CA LEU A 163 6.57 4.91 -6.33
C LEU A 163 6.39 5.81 -5.11
N ARG A 164 5.62 5.38 -4.10
CA ARG A 164 5.51 6.10 -2.83
C ARG A 164 6.87 6.23 -2.16
N HIS A 165 7.64 5.14 -2.04
CA HIS A 165 8.95 5.20 -1.42
C HIS A 165 9.97 5.99 -2.27
N PHE A 166 9.90 5.91 -3.60
CA PHE A 166 10.72 6.73 -4.49
C PHE A 166 10.42 8.22 -4.32
N ASP A 167 9.15 8.60 -4.17
CA ASP A 167 8.75 9.97 -3.90
C ASP A 167 9.29 10.47 -2.56
N MET A 168 9.24 9.64 -1.51
CA MET A 168 9.83 9.97 -0.21
C MET A 168 11.35 10.22 -0.32
N VAL A 169 12.06 9.41 -1.10
CA VAL A 169 13.49 9.60 -1.38
C VAL A 169 13.72 10.93 -2.12
N LYS A 170 12.93 11.23 -3.16
CA LYS A 170 13.03 12.51 -3.90
C LYS A 170 12.81 13.71 -2.99
N CYS A 171 11.74 13.70 -2.19
CA CYS A 171 11.46 14.77 -1.23
C CYS A 171 12.63 14.96 -0.26
N LYS A 172 13.20 13.86 0.28
CA LYS A 172 14.36 13.92 1.17
C LYS A 172 15.58 14.56 0.50
N LEU A 173 15.90 14.17 -0.73
CA LEU A 173 17.04 14.71 -1.49
C LEU A 173 16.85 16.19 -1.86
N GLU A 174 15.60 16.61 -2.08
CA GLU A 174 15.25 18.01 -2.37
C GLU A 174 15.09 18.87 -1.11
N GLY A 175 15.21 18.30 0.09
CA GLY A 175 14.97 19.01 1.35
C GLY A 175 13.51 19.41 1.57
N LYS A 176 12.57 18.71 0.92
CA LYS A 176 11.13 18.94 1.04
C LYS A 176 10.48 17.96 2.01
N GLU A 177 9.42 18.40 2.67
CA GLU A 177 8.54 17.50 3.42
C GLU A 177 7.70 16.66 2.45
N HIS A 178 7.70 15.34 2.63
CA HIS A 178 6.85 14.46 1.84
C HIS A 178 5.40 14.63 2.30
N ASN A 179 4.53 15.09 1.41
CA ASN A 179 3.10 15.16 1.66
C ASN A 179 2.43 13.88 1.10
N PRO A 180 2.00 12.94 1.96
CA PRO A 180 1.36 11.71 1.49
C PRO A 180 0.03 11.95 0.78
N ALA A 181 -0.59 13.13 0.94
CA ALA A 181 -1.81 13.52 0.25
C ALA A 181 -1.56 14.21 -1.10
N SER A 182 -0.36 14.76 -1.35
CA SER A 182 -0.02 15.38 -2.64
C SER A 182 0.41 14.36 -3.67
N SER A 183 0.71 13.13 -3.24
CA SER A 183 0.90 12.03 -4.15
C SER A 183 -0.49 11.74 -4.76
N GLU A 184 -0.80 12.38 -5.89
CA GLU A 184 -2.01 12.20 -6.71
C GLU A 184 -2.10 10.78 -7.31
N TRP A 185 -1.60 9.76 -6.61
CA TRP A 185 -1.81 8.37 -6.92
C TRP A 185 -3.24 8.01 -6.50
N LYS A 186 -4.21 8.51 -7.27
CA LYS A 186 -5.53 7.90 -7.30
C LYS A 186 -5.30 6.50 -7.86
N GLU A 187 -5.58 5.47 -7.07
CA GLU A 187 -5.76 4.13 -7.64
C GLU A 187 -6.63 4.31 -8.88
N PRO A 188 -6.18 3.95 -10.09
CA PRO A 188 -7.06 3.97 -11.23
C PRO A 188 -8.26 3.13 -10.81
N VAL A 189 -9.41 3.78 -10.63
CA VAL A 189 -10.69 3.11 -10.43
C VAL A 189 -11.12 2.59 -11.80
N GLU A 190 -10.23 1.89 -12.50
CA GLU A 190 -10.61 1.09 -13.63
C GLU A 190 -11.23 -0.16 -13.01
N GLU A 191 -12.50 -0.02 -12.63
CA GLU A 191 -13.43 -1.13 -12.43
C GLU A 191 -13.33 -2.02 -13.68
N GLY A 192 -12.59 -3.12 -13.55
CA GLY A 192 -12.34 -4.05 -14.66
C GLY A 192 -10.87 -4.20 -15.07
N THR A 193 -9.92 -3.46 -14.47
CA THR A 193 -8.52 -3.86 -14.60
C THR A 193 -8.32 -5.17 -13.86
N GLU A 194 -8.12 -6.21 -14.66
CA GLU A 194 -7.69 -7.53 -14.22
C GLU A 194 -6.56 -7.36 -13.19
N THR A 195 -6.83 -7.75 -11.95
CA THR A 195 -5.84 -7.71 -10.87
C THR A 195 -4.77 -8.71 -11.24
N THR A 196 -3.72 -8.19 -11.87
CA THR A 196 -2.61 -9.00 -12.35
C THR A 196 -1.64 -9.20 -11.19
N TYR A 197 -1.41 -10.46 -10.85
CA TYR A 197 -0.43 -10.87 -9.86
C TYR A 197 0.76 -11.48 -10.59
N ASP A 198 1.97 -11.09 -10.20
CA ASP A 198 3.18 -11.73 -10.71
C ASP A 198 3.43 -13.01 -9.90
N ALA A 199 3.56 -14.15 -10.60
CA ALA A 199 3.82 -15.44 -9.98
C ALA A 199 5.08 -15.42 -9.09
N LYS A 200 6.09 -14.61 -9.44
CA LYS A 200 7.33 -14.45 -8.65
C LYS A 200 7.09 -13.86 -7.25
N MET A 201 5.97 -13.16 -7.05
CA MET A 201 5.61 -12.60 -5.75
C MET A 201 5.12 -13.67 -4.79
N LEU A 202 4.67 -14.82 -5.30
CA LEU A 202 4.11 -15.90 -4.48
C LEU A 202 5.20 -16.61 -3.66
N ASP A 203 6.45 -16.57 -4.11
CA ASP A 203 7.58 -17.21 -3.44
C ASP A 203 8.08 -16.44 -2.20
N ASP A 204 7.69 -15.17 -2.06
CA ASP A 204 8.09 -14.30 -0.95
C ASP A 204 6.85 -13.74 -0.23
N ILE A 205 6.59 -14.20 0.99
CA ILE A 205 5.38 -13.84 1.74
C ILE A 205 5.21 -12.32 1.93
N PRO A 206 6.24 -11.54 2.30
CA PRO A 206 6.14 -10.08 2.31
C PRO A 206 5.70 -9.49 0.96
N SER A 207 6.33 -9.90 -0.14
CA SER A 207 5.99 -9.44 -1.49
C SER A 207 4.56 -9.84 -1.89
N PHE A 208 4.17 -11.08 -1.62
CA PHE A 208 2.81 -11.59 -1.82
C PHE A 208 1.79 -10.71 -1.09
N LEU A 209 1.98 -10.48 0.21
CA LEU A 209 1.05 -9.67 1.02
C LEU A 209 1.02 -8.21 0.58
N HIS A 210 2.14 -7.64 0.13
CA HIS A 210 2.14 -6.30 -0.47
C HIS A 210 1.38 -6.26 -1.80
N SER A 211 1.41 -7.34 -2.58
CA SER A 211 0.67 -7.45 -3.84
C SER A 211 -0.86 -7.49 -3.64
N LEU A 212 -1.33 -7.83 -2.43
CA LEU A 212 -2.75 -7.75 -2.06
C LEU A 212 -3.25 -6.32 -1.79
N GLY A 213 -2.33 -5.34 -1.67
CA GLY A 213 -2.63 -3.95 -1.37
C GLY A 213 -2.88 -3.67 0.12
N GLY A 214 -3.36 -2.46 0.44
CA GLY A 214 -3.78 -2.09 1.81
C GLY A 214 -2.69 -2.13 2.88
N SER A 215 -1.41 -2.11 2.50
CA SER A 215 -0.26 -2.26 3.40
C SER A 215 -0.24 -3.59 4.18
N LEU A 216 -0.84 -4.66 3.65
CA LEU A 216 -0.95 -5.94 4.36
C LEU A 216 0.40 -6.63 4.59
N GLY A 217 1.42 -6.35 3.78
CA GLY A 217 2.77 -6.91 3.96
C GLY A 217 3.46 -6.54 5.27
N ILE A 218 2.98 -5.53 6.01
CA ILE A 218 3.51 -5.27 7.37
C ILE A 218 3.26 -6.44 8.32
N PHE A 219 2.25 -7.27 8.06
CA PHE A 219 1.90 -8.42 8.90
C PHE A 219 2.67 -9.70 8.53
N ALA A 220 3.65 -9.63 7.63
CA ALA A 220 4.35 -10.82 7.11
C ALA A 220 4.99 -11.68 8.21
N SER A 221 5.50 -11.08 9.29
CA SER A 221 6.08 -11.81 10.42
C SER A 221 5.14 -12.83 11.05
N TYR A 222 3.84 -12.54 11.11
CA TYR A 222 2.84 -13.48 11.65
C TYR A 222 2.63 -14.72 10.76
N PHE A 223 3.21 -14.74 9.55
CA PHE A 223 3.11 -15.81 8.57
C PHE A 223 4.46 -16.47 8.27
N HIS A 224 5.46 -16.34 9.15
CA HIS A 224 6.83 -16.86 8.95
C HIS A 224 6.90 -18.36 8.65
N ASP A 225 5.94 -19.16 9.16
CA ASP A 225 5.85 -20.61 8.98
C ASP A 225 4.84 -21.01 7.89
N LYS A 226 4.31 -20.05 7.13
CA LYS A 226 3.20 -20.27 6.19
C LYS A 226 3.61 -19.97 4.76
N THR A 227 3.14 -20.81 3.85
CA THR A 227 3.16 -20.52 2.42
C THR A 227 1.98 -19.63 2.04
N TRP A 228 2.01 -19.00 0.86
CA TRP A 228 0.85 -18.25 0.36
C TRP A 228 -0.39 -19.13 0.23
N LYS A 229 -0.21 -20.44 -0.07
CA LYS A 229 -1.30 -21.42 -0.16
C LYS A 229 -1.98 -21.68 1.18
N ASP A 230 -1.20 -21.67 2.26
CA ASP A 230 -1.74 -21.78 3.62
C ASP A 230 -2.53 -20.52 3.96
N ILE A 231 -1.95 -19.34 3.68
CA ILE A 231 -2.56 -18.02 3.96
C ILE A 231 -3.93 -17.89 3.28
N ILE A 232 -4.07 -18.31 2.02
CA ILE A 232 -5.36 -18.20 1.31
C ILE A 232 -6.46 -19.12 1.85
N ARG A 233 -6.09 -20.16 2.61
CA ARG A 233 -7.03 -21.09 3.26
C ARG A 233 -7.40 -20.64 4.67
N MET A 234 -6.64 -19.70 5.26
CA MET A 234 -6.87 -19.26 6.62
C MET A 234 -8.22 -18.55 6.82
N THR A 235 -8.82 -18.85 7.95
CA THR A 235 -10.08 -18.33 8.47
C THR A 235 -9.83 -17.13 9.40
N GLU A 236 -10.92 -16.44 9.79
CA GLU A 236 -10.79 -15.34 10.76
C GLU A 236 -10.30 -15.79 12.15
N PRO A 237 -10.77 -16.93 12.72
CA PRO A 237 -10.20 -17.50 13.94
C PRO A 237 -8.71 -17.79 13.83
N GLU A 238 -8.25 -18.42 12.75
CA GLU A 238 -6.83 -18.75 12.58
C GLU A 238 -5.94 -17.50 12.48
N PHE A 239 -6.40 -16.42 11.82
CA PHE A 239 -5.67 -15.14 11.87
C PHE A 239 -5.57 -14.58 13.30
N LYS A 240 -6.60 -14.77 14.12
CA LYS A 240 -6.58 -14.34 15.53
C LYS A 240 -5.62 -15.21 16.35
N GLU A 241 -5.55 -16.51 16.08
CA GLU A 241 -4.65 -17.46 16.75
C GLU A 241 -3.18 -17.16 16.47
N ILE A 242 -2.84 -16.71 15.27
CA ILE A 242 -1.46 -16.27 14.95
C ILE A 242 -1.13 -14.85 15.46
N GLY A 243 -1.99 -14.22 16.26
CA GLY A 243 -1.71 -12.90 16.86
C GLY A 243 -2.35 -11.69 16.17
N ILE A 244 -3.04 -11.85 15.04
CA ILE A 244 -3.70 -10.72 14.33
C ILE A 244 -5.06 -10.41 14.97
N HIS A 245 -5.03 -9.71 16.12
CA HIS A 245 -6.23 -9.46 16.93
C HIS A 245 -7.15 -8.34 16.41
N GLY A 246 -6.68 -7.47 15.50
CA GLY A 246 -7.48 -6.38 14.94
C GLY A 246 -8.60 -6.86 14.00
N ARG A 247 -9.87 -6.73 14.41
CA ARG A 247 -11.04 -7.15 13.58
C ARG A 247 -11.06 -6.51 12.19
N SER A 248 -10.74 -5.22 12.11
CA SER A 248 -10.67 -4.49 10.82
C SER A 248 -9.57 -5.05 9.91
N VAL A 249 -8.40 -5.34 10.48
CA VAL A 249 -7.25 -5.91 9.76
C VAL A 249 -7.60 -7.30 9.22
N ARG A 250 -8.13 -8.19 10.07
CA ARG A 250 -8.54 -9.55 9.64
C ARG A 250 -9.60 -9.52 8.53
N ARG A 251 -10.60 -8.62 8.64
CA ARG A 251 -11.61 -8.43 7.59
C ARG A 251 -10.99 -7.95 6.28
N SER A 252 -10.03 -7.02 6.36
CA SER A 252 -9.28 -6.53 5.20
C SER A 252 -8.48 -7.65 4.53
N LEU A 253 -7.73 -8.44 5.31
CA LEU A 253 -7.00 -9.62 4.86
C LEU A 253 -7.93 -10.60 4.12
N ARG A 254 -9.01 -11.03 4.77
CA ARG A 254 -10.01 -11.94 4.16
C ARG A 254 -10.58 -11.39 2.85
N LYS A 255 -10.94 -10.10 2.81
CA LYS A 255 -11.49 -9.47 1.61
C LYS A 255 -10.49 -9.53 0.45
N ARG A 256 -9.22 -9.18 0.69
CA ARG A 256 -8.17 -9.18 -0.36
C ARG A 256 -7.76 -10.60 -0.76
N ILE A 257 -7.65 -11.51 0.20
CA ILE A 257 -7.38 -12.94 -0.03
C ILE A 257 -8.48 -13.56 -0.91
N ARG A 258 -9.76 -13.26 -0.68
CA ARG A 258 -10.86 -13.75 -1.54
C ARG A 258 -10.74 -13.27 -2.98
N VAL A 259 -10.33 -12.02 -3.19
CA VAL A 259 -10.10 -11.49 -4.55
C VAL A 259 -8.94 -12.23 -5.22
N PHE A 260 -7.83 -12.40 -4.51
CA PHE A 260 -6.69 -13.17 -5.02
C PHE A 260 -7.04 -14.64 -5.27
N LYS A 261 -7.82 -15.28 -4.40
CA LYS A 261 -8.27 -16.67 -4.57
C LYS A 261 -9.06 -16.85 -5.87
N LYS A 262 -10.00 -15.94 -6.17
CA LYS A 262 -10.72 -15.94 -7.45
C LYS A 262 -9.76 -15.84 -8.64
N PHE A 263 -8.79 -14.92 -8.57
CA PHE A 263 -7.75 -14.81 -9.60
C PHE A 263 -6.96 -16.12 -9.75
N ALA A 264 -6.54 -16.72 -8.63
CA ALA A 264 -5.71 -17.93 -8.62
C ALA A 264 -6.46 -19.14 -9.20
N VAL A 265 -7.76 -19.29 -8.91
CA VAL A 265 -8.63 -20.31 -9.51
C VAL A 265 -8.78 -20.08 -11.02
N SER A 266 -9.11 -18.84 -11.45
CA SER A 266 -9.28 -18.52 -12.87
C SER A 266 -8.01 -18.73 -13.71
N ASN A 267 -6.84 -18.69 -13.09
CA ASN A 267 -5.55 -18.91 -13.74
C ASN A 267 -4.97 -20.33 -13.50
N GLY A 268 -5.74 -21.24 -12.90
CA GLY A 268 -5.32 -22.63 -12.67
C GLY A 268 -4.16 -22.78 -11.68
N LEU A 269 -3.92 -21.80 -10.81
CA LEU A 269 -2.86 -21.85 -9.78
C LEU A 269 -3.25 -22.73 -8.59
N ILE A 270 -4.57 -22.84 -8.35
CA ILE A 270 -5.18 -23.66 -7.30
C ILE A 270 -6.50 -24.23 -7.82
N GLU A 271 -6.92 -25.35 -7.25
CA GLU A 271 -8.29 -25.86 -7.41
C GLU A 271 -9.27 -24.96 -6.65
N ASP A 272 -10.51 -24.88 -7.13
CA ASP A 272 -11.56 -24.19 -6.39
C ASP A 272 -11.92 -25.00 -5.14
N PHE A 273 -11.93 -24.33 -3.99
CA PHE A 273 -12.35 -24.92 -2.73
C PHE A 273 -13.38 -24.00 -2.09
N PRO A 274 -14.44 -24.55 -1.47
CA PRO A 274 -15.47 -23.72 -0.86
C PRO A 274 -14.84 -22.81 0.21
N ASP A 275 -15.31 -21.56 0.27
CA ASP A 275 -14.97 -20.70 1.40
C ASP A 275 -15.49 -21.37 2.68
N PRO A 276 -14.72 -21.34 3.78
CA PRO A 276 -15.20 -21.85 5.05
C PRO A 276 -16.49 -21.12 5.40
N GLU A 277 -17.52 -21.88 5.77
CA GLU A 277 -18.83 -21.34 6.10
C GLU A 277 -18.66 -20.20 7.11
N PRO A 278 -19.40 -19.10 6.95
CA PRO A 278 -19.39 -18.05 7.95
C PRO A 278 -19.73 -18.70 9.30
N PRO A 279 -19.02 -18.35 10.39
CA PRO A 279 -19.31 -18.93 11.69
C PRO A 279 -20.81 -18.73 11.97
N THR A 280 -21.52 -19.84 12.18
CA THR A 280 -22.94 -19.84 12.52
C THR A 280 -23.10 -18.91 13.73
N PRO A 281 -24.07 -17.98 13.74
CA PRO A 281 -24.24 -17.01 14.83
C PRO A 281 -24.62 -17.63 16.19
N GLU A 282 -24.41 -18.93 16.40
CA GLU A 282 -24.80 -19.75 17.56
C GLU A 282 -24.08 -19.42 18.87
N GLY A 283 -23.41 -18.27 18.96
CA GLY A 283 -22.66 -17.86 20.14
C GLY A 283 -22.48 -16.36 20.29
N GLU A 284 -23.32 -15.52 19.66
CA GLU A 284 -23.55 -14.18 20.22
C GLU A 284 -24.28 -14.36 21.55
N GLY A 285 -23.54 -14.81 22.57
CA GLY A 285 -24.00 -14.89 23.94
C GLY A 285 -24.66 -13.57 24.27
N GLU A 286 -25.87 -13.68 24.84
CA GLU A 286 -26.74 -12.60 25.26
C GLU A 286 -25.95 -11.32 25.43
N ARG A 287 -26.12 -10.37 24.50
CA ARG A 287 -25.85 -8.97 24.84
C ARG A 287 -26.69 -8.72 26.07
N VAL A 288 -26.06 -8.80 27.24
CA VAL A 288 -26.64 -8.43 28.52
C VAL A 288 -27.21 -7.05 28.27
N GLN A 289 -28.54 -6.97 28.17
CA GLN A 289 -29.23 -5.71 28.10
C GLN A 289 -28.86 -5.02 29.40
N THR A 290 -27.94 -4.07 29.34
CA THR A 290 -27.66 -3.19 30.47
C THR A 290 -28.97 -2.47 30.75
N GLN A 291 -29.70 -2.94 31.75
CA GLN A 291 -30.90 -2.29 32.25
C GLN A 291 -30.50 -0.85 32.59
N SER A 292 -31.06 0.09 31.85
CA SER A 292 -30.98 1.51 32.15
C SER A 292 -31.69 1.74 33.48
N TYR A 293 -30.93 1.95 34.54
CA TYR A 293 -31.48 2.53 35.77
C TYR A 293 -31.80 3.99 35.50
N SER A 294 -33.09 4.32 35.44
CA SER A 294 -33.57 5.69 35.55
C SER A 294 -33.45 6.14 37.01
N ILE A 295 -32.78 7.27 37.24
CA ILE A 295 -32.78 8.00 38.52
C ILE A 295 -34.01 8.90 38.58
#